data_AF-A0A4Z0NXJ2-F1
#
_entry.id   AF-A0A4Z0NXJ2-F1
#
_cell.length_a   1.000
_cell.length_b   1.000
_cell.length_c   1.000
_cell.angle_alpha   90.00
_cell.angle_beta   90.00
_cell.angle_gamma   90.00
#
_symmetry.space_group_name_H-M   'P 1'
#
loop_
_entity.id
_entity.type
_entity.pdbx_description
1 polymer ?
#
loop_
_entity_poly.entity_id
_entity_poly.type
_entity_poly.pdbx_seq_one_letter_code
_entity_poly.pdbx_strand_id
1 'polypeptide(L)'
;MSEDIFDAIIVGAGLAGSVAALVLAREGAQVLVIERGNSAGAKNVTGGRLYAHSLERIIPGFADQAPIERMITHEKLAFMTDKGAMTMDYCNGEDAASSQVSYSVLRSKFDAWLMEQAEEAGAQLITG
;
A
#
# COMPACT_ATOMS: atom_id res chain seq x y z
N MET A 1 15.27 7.11 -31.60
CA MET A 1 14.58 6.91 -30.31
C MET A 1 15.43 7.62 -29.28
N SER A 2 14.86 8.46 -28.41
CA SER A 2 15.62 8.95 -27.27
C SER A 2 16.03 7.73 -26.44
N GLU A 3 17.31 7.58 -26.17
CA GLU A 3 17.77 6.63 -25.15
C GLU A 3 17.55 7.31 -23.81
N ASP A 4 16.30 7.30 -23.34
CA ASP A 4 15.99 7.78 -22.00
C ASP A 4 16.62 6.78 -21.01
N ILE A 5 17.69 7.22 -20.33
CA ILE A 5 18.43 6.42 -19.36
C ILE A 5 17.74 6.61 -18.00
N PHE A 6 17.36 5.50 -17.37
CA PHE A 6 16.85 5.46 -16.00
C PHE A 6 17.84 4.67 -15.13
N ASP A 7 18.00 5.10 -13.88
CA ASP A 7 18.78 4.35 -12.88
C ASP A 7 18.06 3.06 -12.46
N ALA A 8 16.72 3.09 -12.45
CA ALA A 8 15.90 1.93 -12.13
C ALA A 8 14.59 1.92 -12.93
N ILE A 9 14.20 0.73 -13.38
CA ILE A 9 12.88 0.46 -13.97
C ILE A 9 12.18 -0.56 -13.08
N ILE A 10 11.01 -0.19 -12.57
CA ILE A 10 10.19 -1.00 -11.67
C ILE A 10 8.95 -1.47 -12.44
N VAL A 11 8.73 -2.79 -12.47
CA VAL A 11 7.57 -3.38 -13.13
C VAL A 11 6.48 -3.66 -12.10
N GLY A 12 5.40 -2.88 -12.15
CA GLY A 12 4.20 -2.96 -11.32
C GLY A 12 4.07 -1.82 -10.30
N ALA A 13 2.97 -1.08 -10.36
CA ALA A 13 2.61 -0.03 -9.40
C ALA A 13 1.63 -0.55 -8.32
N GLY A 14 2.02 -1.64 -7.68
CA GLY A 14 1.43 -2.07 -6.40
C GLY A 14 2.23 -1.55 -5.22
N LEU A 15 1.81 -1.89 -3.99
CA LEU A 15 2.46 -1.43 -2.75
C LEU A 15 3.99 -1.51 -2.78
N ALA A 16 4.54 -2.65 -3.16
CA ALA A 16 5.99 -2.84 -3.19
C ALA A 16 6.68 -1.97 -4.26
N GLY A 17 6.12 -1.89 -5.47
CA GLY A 17 6.71 -1.12 -6.56
C GLY A 17 6.64 0.38 -6.32
N SER A 18 5.49 0.89 -5.86
CA SER A 18 5.33 2.30 -5.51
C SER A 18 6.22 2.71 -4.33
N VAL A 19 6.37 1.84 -3.31
CA VAL A 19 7.30 2.10 -2.20
C VAL A 19 8.76 2.10 -2.65
N ALA A 20 9.16 1.14 -3.50
CA ALA A 20 10.52 1.11 -4.04
C ALA A 20 10.81 2.35 -4.89
N ALA A 21 9.84 2.77 -5.72
CA ALA A 21 9.94 3.99 -6.52
C ALA A 21 10.09 5.22 -5.63
N LEU A 22 9.24 5.35 -4.61
CA LEU A 22 9.29 6.45 -3.64
C LEU A 22 10.66 6.56 -2.96
N VAL A 23 11.18 5.44 -2.44
CA VAL A 23 12.45 5.44 -1.70
C VAL A 23 13.62 5.79 -2.64
N LEU A 24 13.67 5.20 -3.83
CA LEU A 24 14.74 5.49 -4.80
C LEU A 24 14.68 6.94 -5.31
N ALA A 25 13.48 7.44 -5.61
CA ALA A 25 13.30 8.80 -6.09
C ALA A 25 13.67 9.85 -5.02
N ARG A 26 13.36 9.59 -3.74
CA ARG A 26 13.81 10.44 -2.61
C ARG A 26 15.32 10.54 -2.48
N GLU A 27 16.05 9.50 -2.89
CA GLU A 27 17.52 9.49 -2.94
C GLU A 27 18.06 10.10 -4.25
N GLY A 28 17.19 10.64 -5.11
CA GLY A 28 17.56 11.35 -6.34
C GLY A 28 17.75 10.47 -7.58
N ALA A 29 17.40 9.18 -7.52
CA ALA A 29 17.50 8.28 -8.67
C ALA A 29 16.42 8.60 -9.72
N GLN A 30 16.77 8.46 -11.00
CA GLN A 30 15.80 8.52 -12.11
C GLN A 30 15.06 7.18 -12.22
N VAL A 31 13.82 7.15 -11.73
CA VAL A 31 13.03 5.91 -11.66
C VAL A 31 11.84 5.94 -12.60
N LEU A 32 11.70 4.88 -13.39
CA LEU A 32 10.50 4.60 -14.18
C LEU A 32 9.70 3.45 -13.56
N VAL A 33 8.40 3.62 -13.39
CA VAL A 33 7.46 2.58 -13.00
C VAL A 33 6.55 2.26 -14.16
N ILE A 34 6.39 0.97 -14.48
CA ILE A 34 5.52 0.49 -15.55
C ILE A 34 4.39 -0.32 -14.93
N GLU A 35 3.14 0.09 -15.14
CA GLU A 35 1.95 -0.58 -14.64
C GLU A 35 1.04 -1.02 -15.78
N ARG A 36 0.60 -2.28 -15.73
CA ARG A 36 -0.29 -2.86 -16.75
C ARG A 36 -1.74 -2.36 -16.64
N GLY A 37 -2.15 -1.93 -15.46
CA GLY A 37 -3.44 -1.33 -15.21
C GLY A 37 -3.51 0.08 -15.77
N ASN A 38 -4.74 0.56 -16.04
CA ASN A 38 -4.95 1.95 -16.48
C ASN A 38 -4.57 2.98 -15.40
N SER A 39 -4.42 2.52 -14.16
CA SER A 39 -3.90 3.26 -13.01
C SER A 39 -3.25 2.29 -12.02
N ALA A 40 -2.39 2.80 -11.14
CA ALA A 40 -1.97 2.06 -9.96
C ALA A 40 -3.21 1.57 -9.18
N GLY A 41 -3.15 0.33 -8.68
CA GLY A 41 -4.28 -0.29 -7.97
C GLY A 41 -5.40 -0.86 -8.83
N ALA A 42 -5.51 -0.55 -10.13
CA ALA A 42 -6.65 -0.96 -10.97
C ALA A 42 -6.80 -2.49 -11.11
N LYS A 43 -5.69 -3.23 -11.04
CA LYS A 43 -5.66 -4.70 -11.13
C LYS A 43 -5.34 -5.37 -9.80
N ASN A 44 -5.26 -4.61 -8.71
CA ASN A 44 -4.81 -5.12 -7.42
C ASN A 44 -5.98 -5.61 -6.58
N VAL A 45 -5.93 -6.87 -6.16
CA VAL A 45 -6.96 -7.53 -5.35
C VAL A 45 -6.41 -7.83 -3.96
N THR A 46 -7.24 -7.66 -2.92
CA THR A 46 -6.89 -7.95 -1.53
C THR A 46 -8.16 -8.21 -0.71
N GLY A 47 -8.00 -8.83 0.46
CA GLY A 47 -9.02 -8.84 1.53
C GLY A 47 -9.18 -7.50 2.25
N GLY A 48 -8.29 -6.54 1.99
CA GLY A 48 -8.47 -5.14 2.37
C GLY A 48 -7.64 -4.69 3.57
N ARG A 49 -7.02 -5.59 4.34
CA ARG A 49 -6.20 -5.20 5.50
C ARG A 49 -4.77 -4.81 5.11
N LEU A 50 -4.31 -3.67 5.62
CA LEU A 50 -2.97 -3.14 5.50
C LEU A 50 -2.36 -2.93 6.90
N TYR A 51 -1.17 -3.47 7.14
CA TYR A 51 -0.44 -3.27 8.39
C TYR A 51 0.42 -2.00 8.31
N ALA A 52 0.30 -1.12 9.30
CA ALA A 52 0.96 0.18 9.29
C ALA A 52 2.48 0.09 9.51
N HIS A 53 2.95 -0.95 10.20
CA HIS A 53 4.33 -1.17 10.61
C HIS A 53 5.40 -0.75 9.60
N SER A 54 5.30 -1.21 8.35
CA SER A 54 6.33 -0.94 7.34
C SER A 54 6.17 0.44 6.74
N LEU A 55 4.93 0.88 6.49
CA LEU A 55 4.68 2.15 5.82
C LEU A 55 4.93 3.34 6.74
N GLU A 56 4.66 3.23 8.04
CA GLU A 56 4.99 4.28 9.01
C GLU A 56 6.47 4.59 9.13
N ARG A 57 7.34 3.63 8.79
CA ARG A 57 8.78 3.89 8.74
C ARG A 57 9.20 4.69 7.50
N ILE A 58 8.39 4.63 6.44
CA ILE A 58 8.71 5.20 5.13
C ILE A 58 7.99 6.55 4.96
N ILE A 59 6.73 6.61 5.37
CA ILE A 59 5.87 7.79 5.37
C ILE A 59 5.27 7.90 6.76
N PRO A 60 5.97 8.52 7.74
CA PRO A 60 5.44 8.68 9.08
C PRO A 60 4.13 9.49 9.09
N GLY A 61 3.10 8.99 9.76
CA GLY A 61 1.79 9.61 9.81
C GLY A 61 0.99 9.45 8.51
N PHE A 62 1.27 8.44 7.68
CA PHE A 62 0.60 8.29 6.38
C PHE A 62 -0.93 8.23 6.52
N ALA A 63 -1.42 7.67 7.62
CA ALA A 63 -2.84 7.44 7.87
C ALA A 63 -3.67 8.75 7.94
N ASP A 64 -3.04 9.89 8.21
CA ASP A 64 -3.71 11.19 8.27
C ASP A 64 -4.04 11.76 6.87
N GLN A 65 -3.35 11.27 5.84
CA GLN A 65 -3.44 11.78 4.47
C GLN A 65 -3.91 10.72 3.47
N ALA A 66 -3.56 9.45 3.70
CA ALA A 66 -3.89 8.36 2.82
C ALA A 66 -5.39 8.02 2.86
N PRO A 67 -5.97 7.51 1.74
CA PRO A 67 -7.36 7.09 1.67
C PRO A 67 -7.57 5.74 2.41
N ILE A 68 -7.56 5.79 3.73
CA ILE A 68 -7.90 4.67 4.62
C ILE A 68 -9.41 4.59 4.82
N GLU A 69 -9.95 3.38 5.01
CA GLU A 69 -11.39 3.19 5.25
C GLU A 69 -11.70 3.12 6.75
N ARG A 70 -10.97 2.28 7.52
CA ARG A 70 -11.11 2.19 8.99
C ARG A 70 -9.87 1.58 9.63
N MET A 71 -9.59 1.95 10.88
CA MET A 71 -8.65 1.21 11.73
C MET A 71 -9.27 -0.13 12.16
N ILE A 72 -8.47 -1.18 12.19
CA ILE A 72 -8.88 -2.50 12.66
C ILE A 72 -8.66 -2.58 14.17
N THR A 73 -9.75 -2.65 14.94
CA THR A 73 -9.75 -2.74 16.40
C THR A 73 -10.22 -4.09 16.94
N HIS A 74 -10.86 -4.90 16.07
CA HIS A 74 -11.44 -6.18 16.42
C HIS A 74 -11.20 -7.18 15.29
N GLU A 75 -10.62 -8.32 15.64
CA GLU A 75 -10.29 -9.41 14.75
C GLU A 75 -11.01 -10.69 15.19
N LYS A 76 -11.49 -11.46 14.21
CA LYS A 76 -12.18 -12.73 14.46
C LYS A 76 -11.58 -13.82 13.60
N LEU A 77 -11.26 -14.94 14.22
CA LEU A 77 -10.87 -16.17 13.55
C LEU A 77 -11.94 -17.23 13.79
N ALA A 78 -12.66 -17.61 12.73
CA ALA A 78 -13.73 -18.60 12.80
C ALA A 78 -13.28 -19.92 12.17
N PHE A 79 -13.40 -21.00 12.94
CA PHE A 79 -13.21 -22.38 12.50
C PHE A 79 -14.59 -22.99 12.24
N MET A 80 -14.89 -23.32 10.99
CA MET A 80 -16.24 -23.68 10.55
C MET A 80 -16.32 -25.13 10.05
N THR A 81 -17.49 -25.74 10.24
CA THR A 81 -17.96 -26.96 9.57
C THR A 81 -19.25 -26.63 8.82
N ASP A 82 -19.82 -27.59 8.08
CA ASP A 82 -21.08 -27.39 7.36
C ASP A 82 -22.26 -26.98 8.27
N LYS A 83 -22.20 -27.30 9.57
CA LYS A 83 -23.32 -27.14 10.52
C LYS A 83 -23.01 -26.26 11.72
N GLY A 84 -21.79 -25.72 11.84
CA GLY A 84 -21.41 -24.95 13.03
C GLY A 84 -20.08 -24.24 12.90
N ALA A 85 -19.80 -23.35 13.86
CA ALA A 85 -18.58 -22.57 13.92
C ALA A 85 -18.09 -22.40 15.36
N MET A 86 -16.77 -22.40 15.53
CA MET A 86 -16.07 -21.94 16.74
C MET A 86 -15.32 -20.67 16.38
N THR A 87 -15.57 -19.57 17.08
CA THR A 87 -14.93 -18.27 16.80
C THR A 87 -14.05 -17.85 17.96
N MET A 88 -12.82 -17.44 17.65
CA MET A 88 -11.92 -16.75 18.56
C MET A 88 -11.91 -15.26 18.21
N ASP A 89 -12.28 -14.42 19.18
CA ASP A 89 -12.33 -12.97 19.05
C ASP A 89 -11.11 -12.36 19.76
N TYR A 90 -10.45 -11.40 19.10
CA TYR A 90 -9.40 -10.56 19.65
C TYR A 90 -9.78 -9.09 19.48
N CYS A 91 -10.02 -8.41 20.59
CA CYS A 91 -10.20 -6.97 20.63
C CYS A 91 -8.95 -6.36 21.26
N ASN A 92 -8.26 -5.49 20.51
CA ASN A 92 -7.20 -4.70 21.10
C ASN A 92 -7.82 -3.47 21.76
N GLY A 93 -7.80 -3.42 23.10
CA GLY A 93 -8.41 -2.36 23.90
C GLY A 93 -7.42 -1.27 24.37
N GLU A 94 -6.14 -1.41 24.05
CA GLU A 94 -5.10 -0.46 24.43
C GLU A 94 -4.78 0.49 23.28
N ASP A 95 -4.31 1.70 23.62
CA ASP A 95 -3.77 2.65 22.64
C ASP A 95 -2.48 2.08 22.04
N ALA A 96 -2.59 1.54 20.83
CA ALA A 96 -1.44 1.01 20.09
C ALA A 96 -0.68 2.15 19.38
N ALA A 97 0.65 2.04 19.32
CA ALA A 97 1.44 2.96 18.51
C ALA A 97 1.02 2.91 17.03
N SER A 98 1.21 3.99 16.26
CA SER A 98 0.79 4.04 14.85
C SER A 98 1.42 2.94 13.99
N SER A 99 2.64 2.49 14.33
CA SER A 99 3.30 1.36 13.66
C SER A 99 2.74 -0.03 14.05
N GLN A 100 1.91 -0.12 15.09
CA GLN A 100 1.34 -1.38 15.59
C GLN A 100 -0.11 -1.59 15.16
N VAL A 101 -0.74 -0.58 14.54
CA VAL A 101 -2.12 -0.69 14.05
C VAL A 101 -2.18 -1.23 12.62
N SER A 102 -3.40 -1.56 12.19
CA SER A 102 -3.70 -1.93 10.82
C SER A 102 -4.99 -1.28 10.38
N TYR A 103 -5.15 -1.08 9.08
CA TYR A 103 -6.29 -0.40 8.48
C TYR A 103 -6.94 -1.28 7.43
N SER A 104 -8.24 -1.12 7.19
CA SER A 104 -8.80 -1.54 5.92
C SER A 104 -8.64 -0.44 4.87
N VAL A 105 -8.39 -0.85 3.63
CA VAL A 105 -8.16 0.02 2.48
C VAL A 105 -8.85 -0.53 1.23
N LEU A 106 -9.23 0.37 0.32
CA LEU A 106 -9.55 0.01 -1.06
C LEU A 106 -8.31 0.24 -1.93
N ARG A 107 -7.75 -0.85 -2.50
CA ARG A 107 -6.47 -0.78 -3.25
C ARG A 107 -6.51 0.17 -4.44
N SER A 108 -7.64 0.30 -5.12
CA SER A 108 -7.78 1.25 -6.23
C SER A 108 -7.54 2.70 -5.82
N LYS A 109 -7.94 3.09 -4.60
CA LYS A 109 -7.69 4.42 -4.04
C LYS A 109 -6.30 4.50 -3.41
N PHE A 110 -5.97 3.50 -2.58
CA PHE A 110 -4.74 3.51 -1.78
C PHE A 110 -3.49 3.44 -2.64
N ASP A 111 -3.46 2.57 -3.64
CA ASP A 111 -2.26 2.41 -4.48
C ASP A 111 -2.09 3.59 -5.42
N ALA A 112 -3.19 4.20 -5.88
CA ALA A 112 -3.13 5.45 -6.64
C ALA A 112 -2.50 6.57 -5.81
N TRP A 113 -2.97 6.76 -4.57
CA TRP A 113 -2.39 7.72 -3.64
C TRP A 113 -0.91 7.41 -3.35
N LEU A 114 -0.56 6.15 -3.08
CA LEU A 114 0.82 5.77 -2.79
C LEU A 114 1.75 5.99 -4.00
N MET A 115 1.24 5.80 -5.22
CA MET A 115 2.00 6.09 -6.43
C MET A 115 2.15 7.59 -6.66
N GLU A 116 1.13 8.40 -6.35
CA GLU A 116 1.22 9.86 -6.36
C GLU A 116 2.34 10.35 -5.42
N GLN A 117 2.50 9.75 -4.23
CA GLN A 117 3.63 10.06 -3.34
C GLN A 117 5.00 9.77 -3.99
N ALA A 118 5.10 8.70 -4.79
CA ALA A 118 6.32 8.39 -5.53
C ALA A 118 6.55 9.36 -6.70
N GLU A 119 5.50 9.78 -7.40
CA GLU A 119 5.58 10.78 -8.47
C GLU A 119 5.99 12.15 -7.93
N GLU A 120 5.45 12.57 -6.78
CA GLU A 120 5.86 13.79 -6.06
C GLU A 120 7.34 13.76 -5.65
N ALA A 121 7.88 12.57 -5.37
CA ALA A 121 9.30 12.38 -5.09
C ALA A 121 10.19 12.34 -6.35
N GLY A 122 9.60 12.33 -7.56
CA GLY A 122 10.30 12.38 -8.84
C GLY A 122 10.30 11.09 -9.65
N ALA A 123 9.60 10.04 -9.22
CA ALA A 123 9.40 8.85 -10.06
C ALA A 123 8.44 9.14 -11.22
N GLN A 124 8.61 8.45 -12.34
CA GLN A 124 7.70 8.54 -13.49
C GLN A 124 6.84 7.27 -13.58
N LEU A 125 5.54 7.42 -13.83
CA LEU A 125 4.63 6.29 -14.05
C LEU A 125 4.19 6.22 -15.52
N ILE A 126 4.26 5.03 -16.10
CA ILE A 126 3.61 4.68 -17.37
C ILE A 126 2.55 3.61 -17.10
N THR A 127 1.32 3.86 -17.54
CA THR A 127 0.18 2.94 -17.43
C THR A 127 -0.24 2.42 -18.81
N GLY A 128 -0.81 1.20 -18.86
CA GLY A 128 -1.39 0.60 -20.07
C GLY A 128 -0.81 -0.75 -20.45
#